data_AF-A0A8S4FWC1-F1
#
_entry.id   AF-A0A8S4FWC1-F1
#
_cell.length_a   1.000
_cell.length_b   1.000
_cell.length_c   1.000
_cell.angle_alpha   90.00
_cell.angle_beta   90.00
_cell.angle_gamma   90.00
#
_symmetry.space_group_name_H-M   'P 1'
#
loop_
_entity.id
_entity.type
_entity.pdbx_description
1 polymer ?
#
loop_
_entity_poly.entity_id
_entity_poly.type
_entity_poly.pdbx_seq_one_letter_code
_entity_poly.pdbx_strand_id
1 'polypeptide(L)'
;MSDDDDVVFVKKTKQVHYGSLEEQEKARLAALAAAARDGVEDTGGKDLGDIQVSSEYMDLEDEMSKDKKALLEEFERRRKARQLNVSTDDDEVRRSLRQLGEPVCLFGEGPAERRVRLRDLLSYLGEDAIHKKLEEEEARIERERDREGTWYHEGPPALRAARRAIARYSLPRAKER
;
A
#
# COMPACT_ATOMS: atom_id res chain seq x y z
N MET A 1 44.60 24.11 -47.77
CA MET A 1 44.08 22.75 -48.05
C MET A 1 45.03 21.76 -47.39
N SER A 2 44.66 21.23 -46.22
CA SER A 2 45.20 20.03 -45.53
C SER A 2 44.55 20.04 -44.13
N ASP A 3 43.25 19.77 -44.07
CA ASP A 3 42.63 18.49 -43.68
C ASP A 3 42.63 18.33 -42.15
N ASP A 4 41.45 18.54 -41.60
CA ASP A 4 41.08 18.55 -40.19
C ASP A 4 40.74 17.10 -39.83
N ASP A 5 41.65 16.38 -39.19
CA ASP A 5 41.42 15.00 -38.74
C ASP A 5 40.48 15.00 -37.52
N ASP A 6 39.18 14.85 -37.78
CA ASP A 6 38.14 14.63 -36.77
C ASP A 6 38.41 13.31 -36.01
N VAL A 7 38.85 13.41 -34.74
CA VAL A 7 39.01 12.24 -33.86
C VAL A 7 37.64 11.72 -33.42
N VAL A 8 37.15 10.70 -34.11
CA VAL A 8 35.88 10.03 -33.78
C VAL A 8 36.03 9.20 -32.50
N PHE A 9 35.48 9.69 -31.39
CA PHE A 9 35.39 8.94 -30.14
C PHE A 9 34.34 7.82 -30.26
N VAL A 10 34.78 6.60 -30.58
CA VAL A 10 33.93 5.41 -30.55
C VAL A 10 33.75 4.94 -29.10
N LYS A 11 32.53 5.06 -28.57
CA LYS A 11 32.17 4.49 -27.25
C LYS A 11 32.29 2.97 -27.32
N LYS A 12 33.18 2.38 -26.52
CA LYS A 12 33.31 0.92 -26.39
C LYS A 12 31.97 0.34 -25.90
N THR A 13 31.31 -0.46 -26.73
CA THR A 13 30.11 -1.19 -26.34
C THR A 13 30.50 -2.22 -25.29
N LYS A 14 30.00 -2.06 -24.05
CA LYS A 14 30.21 -3.05 -22.99
C LYS A 14 29.49 -4.33 -23.38
N GLN A 15 30.23 -5.43 -23.51
CA GLN A 15 29.66 -6.74 -23.79
C GLN A 15 28.82 -7.17 -22.58
N VAL A 16 27.50 -7.23 -22.77
CA VAL A 16 26.56 -7.69 -21.75
C VAL A 16 26.52 -9.21 -21.81
N HIS A 17 27.06 -9.87 -20.78
CA HIS A 17 26.98 -11.32 -20.66
C HIS A 17 25.63 -11.71 -20.03
N TYR A 18 24.85 -12.51 -20.74
CA TYR A 18 23.63 -13.13 -20.20
C TYR A 18 23.94 -14.54 -19.70
N GLY A 19 23.70 -14.81 -18.41
CA GLY A 19 24.01 -16.08 -17.73
C GLY A 19 24.18 -15.90 -16.21
N SER A 20 24.48 -16.98 -15.47
CA SER A 20 24.82 -16.88 -14.03
C SER A 20 26.17 -16.16 -13.88
N LEU A 21 26.20 -15.07 -13.13
CA LEU A 21 27.40 -14.26 -12.85
C LEU A 21 28.25 -14.81 -11.70
N GLU A 22 27.87 -15.93 -11.09
CA GLU A 22 28.51 -16.48 -9.88
C GLU A 22 29.99 -16.80 -10.10
N GLU A 23 30.36 -17.36 -11.26
CA GLU A 23 31.77 -17.66 -11.56
C GLU A 23 32.61 -16.39 -11.77
N GLN A 24 32.04 -15.35 -12.37
CA GLN A 24 32.75 -14.07 -12.59
C GLN A 24 32.93 -13.31 -11.28
N GLU A 25 31.94 -13.35 -10.40
CA GLU A 25 31.98 -12.71 -9.09
C GLU A 25 32.97 -13.44 -8.17
N LYS A 26 32.97 -14.78 -8.19
CA LYS A 26 33.97 -15.61 -7.50
C LYS A 26 35.39 -15.36 -8.02
N ALA A 27 35.58 -15.22 -9.33
CA ALA A 27 36.88 -14.89 -9.93
C ALA A 27 37.34 -13.49 -9.53
N ARG A 28 36.43 -12.51 -9.49
CA ARG A 28 36.75 -11.14 -9.05
C ARG A 28 37.14 -11.10 -7.57
N LEU A 29 36.40 -11.80 -6.70
CA LEU A 29 36.74 -11.91 -5.28
C LEU A 29 38.06 -12.65 -5.07
N ALA A 30 38.34 -13.70 -5.85
CA ALA A 30 39.62 -14.39 -5.81
C ALA A 30 40.77 -13.50 -6.27
N ALA A 31 40.58 -12.69 -7.32
CA ALA A 31 41.58 -11.73 -7.80
C ALA A 31 41.84 -10.61 -6.77
N LEU A 32 40.79 -10.11 -6.11
CA LEU A 32 40.92 -9.09 -5.08
C LEU A 32 41.57 -9.65 -3.81
N ALA A 33 41.24 -10.90 -3.44
CA ALA A 33 41.90 -11.61 -2.35
C ALA A 33 43.35 -11.96 -2.68
N ALA A 34 43.67 -12.25 -3.94
CA ALA A 34 45.04 -12.44 -4.40
C ALA A 34 45.82 -11.12 -4.38
N ALA A 35 45.23 -10.02 -4.84
CA ALA A 35 45.82 -8.68 -4.77
C ALA A 35 45.96 -8.15 -3.32
N ALA A 36 45.16 -8.67 -2.37
CA ALA A 36 45.33 -8.39 -0.95
C ALA A 36 46.37 -9.30 -0.27
N ARG A 37 46.73 -10.45 -0.89
CA ARG A 37 47.73 -11.39 -0.37
C ARG A 37 49.13 -11.13 -0.93
N ASP A 38 49.23 -10.79 -2.22
CA ASP A 38 50.40 -10.14 -2.78
C ASP A 38 50.32 -8.68 -2.39
N GLY A 39 50.93 -8.32 -1.25
CA GLY A 39 51.15 -6.93 -0.87
C GLY A 39 52.04 -6.25 -1.91
N VAL A 40 51.44 -5.82 -3.02
CA VAL A 40 52.06 -4.91 -3.98
C VAL A 40 52.04 -3.56 -3.31
N GLU A 41 53.16 -3.20 -2.69
CA GLU A 41 53.44 -1.82 -2.33
C GLU A 41 53.40 -0.99 -3.61
N ASP A 42 52.38 -0.13 -3.70
CA ASP A 42 52.28 0.91 -4.71
C ASP A 42 53.38 1.95 -4.48
N THR A 43 54.61 1.65 -4.91
CA THR A 43 55.67 2.64 -5.04
C THR A 43 55.40 3.46 -6.31
N GLY A 44 54.43 4.35 -6.21
CA GLY A 44 53.89 5.09 -7.36
C GLY A 44 53.20 6.38 -6.97
N GLY A 45 53.68 7.07 -5.92
CA GLY A 45 53.23 8.41 -5.54
C GLY A 45 53.43 9.42 -6.66
N LYS A 46 52.46 9.52 -7.56
CA LYS A 46 52.25 10.69 -8.41
C LYS A 46 51.63 11.76 -7.53
N ASP A 47 52.29 12.91 -7.46
CA ASP A 47 51.80 14.15 -6.85
C ASP A 47 50.38 14.48 -7.34
N LEU A 48 49.38 13.97 -6.63
CA LEU A 48 48.02 14.47 -6.66
C LEU A 48 47.90 15.33 -5.42
N GLY A 49 48.09 16.64 -5.60
CA GLY A 49 48.20 17.62 -4.53
C GLY A 49 47.08 17.50 -3.50
N ASP A 50 47.45 17.64 -2.23
CA ASP A 50 46.64 17.75 -1.01
C ASP A 50 45.13 17.50 -1.18
N ILE A 51 44.75 16.27 -1.54
CA ILE A 51 43.35 15.85 -1.49
C ILE A 51 43.12 15.46 -0.03
N GLN A 52 42.45 16.35 0.72
CA GLN A 52 41.89 16.00 2.01
C GLN A 52 40.80 14.93 1.81
N VAL A 53 41.18 13.66 1.88
CA VAL A 53 40.24 12.54 1.95
C VAL A 53 39.69 12.52 3.37
N SER A 54 38.71 13.39 3.67
CA SER A 54 37.90 13.22 4.87
C SER A 54 37.22 11.85 4.77
N SER A 55 37.48 10.97 5.73
CA SER A 55 36.81 9.67 5.90
C SER A 55 35.35 9.83 6.36
N GLU A 56 34.66 10.85 5.86
CA GLU A 56 33.22 10.99 5.98
C GLU A 56 32.64 10.48 4.66
N TYR A 57 32.45 9.16 4.60
CA TYR A 57 31.55 8.56 3.62
C TYR A 57 30.18 9.22 3.84
N MET A 58 29.77 10.09 2.92
CA MET A 58 28.39 10.61 2.89
C MET A 58 27.41 9.42 2.87
N ASP A 59 26.41 9.45 3.76
CA ASP A 59 25.26 8.52 3.92
C ASP A 59 24.35 8.36 2.67
N LEU A 60 24.86 8.65 1.47
CA LEU A 60 24.17 8.42 0.20
C LEU A 60 23.85 6.93 -0.03
N GLU A 61 24.68 6.02 0.50
CA GLU A 61 24.41 4.58 0.46
C GLU A 61 23.18 4.19 1.33
N ASP A 62 22.95 4.91 2.43
CA ASP A 62 21.83 4.66 3.33
C ASP A 62 20.50 5.19 2.78
N GLU A 63 20.51 6.35 2.09
CA GLU A 63 19.34 6.83 1.35
C GLU A 63 19.02 5.92 0.16
N MET A 64 20.02 5.54 -0.65
CA MET A 64 19.83 4.56 -1.72
C MET A 64 19.37 3.19 -1.18
N SER A 65 19.79 2.80 0.03
CA SER A 65 19.34 1.58 0.67
C SER A 65 17.87 1.67 1.09
N LYS A 66 17.41 2.82 1.59
CA LYS A 66 16.00 3.04 1.98
C LYS A 66 15.08 3.00 0.76
N ASP A 67 15.45 3.66 -0.33
CA ASP A 67 14.66 3.65 -1.57
C ASP A 67 14.58 2.23 -2.16
N LYS A 68 15.71 1.51 -2.15
CA LYS A 68 15.75 0.12 -2.60
C LYS A 68 14.90 -0.80 -1.71
N LYS A 69 14.92 -0.59 -0.38
CA LYS A 69 14.08 -1.33 0.57
C LYS A 69 12.59 -1.04 0.36
N ALA A 70 12.22 0.22 0.15
CA ALA A 70 10.84 0.62 -0.14
C ALA A 70 10.34 -0.03 -1.45
N LEU A 71 11.16 -0.04 -2.52
CA LEU A 71 10.81 -0.73 -3.76
C LEU A 71 10.60 -2.23 -3.56
N LEU A 72 11.48 -2.89 -2.81
CA LEU A 72 11.35 -4.31 -2.51
C LEU A 72 10.06 -4.60 -1.74
N GLU A 73 9.70 -3.73 -0.80
CA GLU A 73 8.46 -3.85 -0.04
C GLU A 73 7.23 -3.67 -0.94
N GLU A 74 7.22 -2.73 -1.88
CA GLU A 74 6.15 -2.59 -2.87
C GLU A 74 5.99 -3.85 -3.74
N PHE A 75 7.09 -4.46 -4.17
CA PHE A 75 7.05 -5.70 -4.93
C PHE A 75 6.51 -6.87 -4.12
N GLU A 76 6.93 -6.99 -2.86
CA GLU A 76 6.40 -8.01 -1.95
C GLU A 76 4.91 -7.80 -1.70
N ARG A 77 4.46 -6.56 -1.50
CA ARG A 77 3.04 -6.20 -1.38
C ARG A 77 2.26 -6.60 -2.63
N ARG A 78 2.74 -6.24 -3.82
CA ARG A 78 2.10 -6.61 -5.09
C ARG A 78 2.15 -8.12 -5.36
N ARG A 79 3.12 -8.84 -4.79
CA ARG A 79 3.17 -10.31 -4.82
C ARG A 79 2.12 -10.90 -3.89
N LYS A 80 2.00 -10.39 -2.66
CA LYS A 80 0.97 -10.78 -1.68
C LYS A 80 -0.44 -10.52 -2.21
N ALA A 81 -0.70 -9.35 -2.79
CA ALA A 81 -2.00 -9.01 -3.41
C ALA A 81 -2.41 -10.01 -4.51
N ARG A 82 -1.45 -10.50 -5.30
CA ARG A 82 -1.71 -11.52 -6.34
C ARG A 82 -1.93 -12.91 -5.78
N GLN A 83 -1.27 -13.24 -4.68
CA GLN A 83 -1.43 -14.50 -3.96
C GLN A 83 -2.75 -14.56 -3.19
N LEU A 84 -3.27 -13.41 -2.79
CA LEU A 84 -4.53 -13.32 -2.07
C LEU A 84 -5.70 -13.79 -2.93
N ASN A 85 -6.33 -14.87 -2.50
CA ASN A 85 -7.52 -15.42 -3.12
C ASN A 85 -8.76 -14.64 -2.65
N VAL A 86 -9.28 -13.79 -3.53
CA VAL A 86 -10.54 -13.08 -3.33
C VAL A 86 -11.63 -13.74 -4.17
N SER A 87 -12.88 -13.66 -3.70
CA SER A 87 -14.04 -14.19 -4.42
C SER A 87 -14.12 -13.68 -5.86
N THR A 88 -14.53 -14.57 -6.76
CA THR A 88 -14.76 -14.26 -8.18
C THR A 88 -16.07 -13.53 -8.42
N ASP A 89 -17.01 -13.63 -7.47
CA ASP A 89 -18.37 -13.10 -7.59
C ASP A 89 -18.42 -11.61 -7.28
N ASP A 90 -18.98 -10.84 -8.20
CA ASP A 90 -18.97 -9.38 -8.12
C ASP A 90 -19.76 -8.85 -6.92
N ASP A 91 -20.88 -9.49 -6.59
CA ASP A 91 -21.73 -9.07 -5.47
C ASP A 91 -21.03 -9.24 -4.12
N GLU A 92 -20.18 -10.27 -3.98
CA GLU A 92 -19.39 -10.47 -2.77
C GLU A 92 -18.28 -9.42 -2.67
N VAL A 93 -17.57 -9.15 -3.77
CA VAL A 93 -16.56 -8.08 -3.85
C VAL A 93 -17.15 -6.73 -3.47
N ARG A 94 -18.36 -6.42 -3.95
CA ARG A 94 -19.07 -5.18 -3.60
C ARG A 94 -19.46 -5.10 -2.13
N ARG A 95 -19.84 -6.23 -1.51
CA ARG A 95 -20.11 -6.31 -0.07
C ARG A 95 -18.84 -6.10 0.75
N SER A 96 -17.75 -6.77 0.40
CA SER A 96 -16.46 -6.62 1.09
C SER A 96 -15.93 -5.19 1.01
N LEU A 97 -16.01 -4.54 -0.15
CA LEU A 97 -15.64 -3.12 -0.29
C LEU A 97 -16.50 -2.21 0.58
N ARG A 98 -17.81 -2.48 0.67
CA ARG A 98 -18.72 -1.74 1.55
C ARG A 98 -18.38 -1.93 3.02
N GLN A 99 -18.04 -3.15 3.45
CA GLN A 99 -17.62 -3.46 4.82
C GLN A 99 -16.31 -2.75 5.20
N LEU A 100 -15.39 -2.60 4.24
CA LEU A 100 -14.17 -1.83 4.42
C LEU A 100 -14.40 -0.31 4.44
N GLY A 101 -15.61 0.16 4.12
CA GLY A 101 -15.93 1.58 4.01
C GLY A 101 -15.41 2.25 2.74
N GLU A 102 -14.96 1.46 1.77
CA GLU A 102 -14.41 1.92 0.49
C GLU A 102 -15.51 2.09 -0.57
N PRO A 103 -15.34 2.99 -1.56
CA PRO A 103 -16.33 3.15 -2.62
C PRO A 103 -16.52 1.84 -3.39
N VAL A 104 -17.78 1.46 -3.58
CA VAL A 104 -18.16 0.18 -4.21
C VAL A 104 -17.73 0.12 -5.67
N CYS A 105 -17.88 1.22 -6.41
CA CYS A 105 -17.46 1.35 -7.80
C CYS A 105 -16.84 2.73 -8.04
N LEU A 106 -15.70 2.78 -8.71
CA LEU A 106 -15.11 3.99 -9.26
C LEU A 106 -15.63 4.23 -10.70
N PHE A 107 -15.46 5.45 -11.21
CA PHE A 107 -15.89 5.78 -12.57
C PHE A 107 -15.08 4.99 -13.60
N GLY A 108 -15.76 4.28 -14.51
CA GLY A 108 -15.13 3.45 -15.53
C GLY A 108 -14.61 2.09 -15.03
N GLU A 109 -14.81 1.76 -13.75
CA GLU A 109 -14.30 0.52 -13.16
C GLU A 109 -15.15 -0.71 -13.54
N GLY A 110 -14.51 -1.71 -14.16
CA GLY A 110 -15.12 -3.01 -14.45
C GLY A 110 -15.12 -3.99 -13.27
N PRO A 111 -15.86 -5.12 -13.33
CA PRO A 111 -15.86 -6.14 -12.27
C PRO A 111 -14.47 -6.73 -11.97
N ALA A 112 -13.64 -6.91 -13.01
CA ALA A 112 -12.28 -7.42 -12.86
C ALA A 112 -11.37 -6.41 -12.13
N GLU A 113 -11.48 -5.12 -12.47
CA GLU A 113 -10.70 -4.04 -11.85
C GLU A 113 -11.10 -3.84 -10.39
N ARG A 114 -12.41 -3.95 -10.10
CA ARG A 114 -12.93 -3.94 -8.73
C ARG A 114 -12.33 -5.04 -7.86
N ARG A 115 -12.21 -6.26 -8.40
CA ARG A 115 -11.56 -7.38 -7.71
C ARG A 115 -10.05 -7.17 -7.54
N VAL A 116 -9.38 -6.52 -8.50
CA VAL A 116 -7.97 -6.14 -8.36
C VAL A 116 -7.82 -5.13 -7.23
N ARG A 117 -8.65 -4.08 -7.21
CA ARG A 117 -8.63 -3.06 -6.16
C ARG A 117 -8.89 -3.64 -4.78
N LEU A 118 -9.86 -4.56 -4.64
CA LEU A 118 -10.09 -5.24 -3.37
C LEU A 118 -8.87 -6.04 -2.91
N ARG A 119 -8.17 -6.73 -3.82
CA ARG A 119 -6.91 -7.43 -3.50
C ARG A 119 -5.81 -6.50 -3.07
N ASP A 120 -5.67 -5.36 -3.74
CA ASP A 120 -4.68 -4.36 -3.40
C ASP A 120 -4.97 -3.78 -2.01
N LEU A 121 -6.22 -3.41 -1.72
CA LEU A 121 -6.65 -2.92 -0.40
C LEU A 121 -6.37 -3.93 0.72
N LEU A 122 -6.71 -5.20 0.52
CA LEU A 122 -6.44 -6.25 1.50
C LEU A 122 -4.95 -6.51 1.70
N SER A 123 -4.11 -6.25 0.70
CA SER A 123 -2.65 -6.32 0.86
C SER A 123 -2.09 -5.21 1.78
N TYR A 124 -2.79 -4.06 1.86
CA TYR A 124 -2.41 -2.97 2.76
C TYR A 124 -2.93 -3.18 4.19
N LEU A 125 -4.20 -3.56 4.34
CA LEU A 125 -4.82 -3.67 5.66
C LEU A 125 -4.63 -5.05 6.31
N GLY A 126 -4.27 -6.08 5.53
CA GLY A 126 -4.23 -7.48 5.96
C GLY A 126 -5.57 -8.21 5.75
N GLU A 127 -5.52 -9.54 5.71
CA GLU A 127 -6.69 -10.40 5.44
C GLU A 127 -7.80 -10.23 6.48
N ASP A 128 -7.42 -9.97 7.74
CA ASP A 128 -8.34 -9.83 8.88
C ASP A 128 -9.02 -8.46 8.98
N ALA A 129 -8.69 -7.52 8.10
CA ALA A 129 -9.22 -6.17 8.16
C ALA A 129 -10.74 -6.11 8.01
N ILE A 130 -11.31 -7.00 7.21
CA ILE A 130 -12.76 -7.13 7.05
C ILE A 130 -13.40 -7.60 8.36
N HIS A 131 -12.83 -8.63 8.99
CA HIS A 131 -13.35 -9.19 10.24
C HIS A 131 -13.29 -8.16 11.38
N LYS A 132 -12.17 -7.46 11.52
CA LYS A 132 -12.00 -6.41 12.52
C LYS A 132 -12.98 -5.25 12.33
N LYS A 133 -13.25 -4.87 11.08
CA LYS A 133 -14.25 -3.82 10.77
C LYS A 133 -15.67 -4.27 11.13
N LEU A 134 -15.98 -5.53 10.89
CA LEU A 134 -17.27 -6.12 11.27
C LEU A 134 -17.47 -6.08 12.80
N GLU A 135 -16.45 -6.50 13.57
CA GLU A 135 -16.48 -6.46 15.03
C GLU A 135 -16.63 -5.03 15.58
N GLU A 136 -15.94 -4.05 14.99
CA GLU A 136 -16.07 -2.64 15.34
C GLU A 136 -17.49 -2.11 15.12
N GLU A 137 -18.12 -2.52 14.01
CA GLU A 137 -19.49 -2.12 13.64
C GLU A 137 -20.53 -2.78 14.55
N GLU A 138 -20.40 -4.08 14.83
CA GLU A 138 -21.26 -4.80 15.76
C GLU A 138 -21.19 -4.20 17.17
N ALA A 139 -19.98 -3.92 17.67
CA ALA A 139 -19.79 -3.25 18.96
C ALA A 139 -20.37 -1.83 18.98
N ARG A 140 -20.43 -1.13 17.83
CA ARG A 140 -21.07 0.18 17.72
C ARG A 140 -22.59 0.07 17.79
N ILE A 141 -23.17 -0.90 17.10
CA ILE A 141 -24.61 -1.17 17.12
C ILE A 141 -25.06 -1.58 18.52
N GLU A 142 -24.30 -2.45 19.21
CA GLU A 142 -24.61 -2.85 20.58
C GLU A 142 -24.60 -1.65 21.55
N ARG A 143 -23.60 -0.77 21.44
CA ARG A 143 -23.54 0.49 22.20
C ARG A 143 -24.70 1.44 21.90
N GLU A 144 -25.18 1.50 20.65
CA GLU A 144 -26.33 2.31 20.26
C GLU A 144 -27.64 1.71 20.78
N ARG A 145 -27.79 0.39 20.72
CA ARG A 145 -28.95 -0.33 21.26
C ARG A 145 -29.10 -0.13 22.77
N ASP A 146 -28.00 -0.13 23.51
CA ASP A 146 -28.01 0.16 24.96
C ASP A 146 -28.41 1.62 25.25
N ARG A 147 -28.24 2.53 24.29
CA ARG A 147 -28.67 3.93 24.37
C ARG A 147 -30.10 4.17 23.88
N GLU A 148 -30.65 3.28 23.06
CA GLU A 148 -32.06 3.29 22.64
C GLU A 148 -33.00 2.82 23.76
N GLY A 149 -32.87 3.45 24.94
CA GLY A 149 -33.91 3.41 25.96
C GLY A 149 -35.05 4.32 25.51
N THR A 150 -36.25 3.77 25.31
CA THR A 150 -37.45 4.60 25.11
C THR A 150 -37.72 5.42 26.37
N TRP A 151 -37.41 6.71 26.32
CA TRP A 151 -37.60 7.62 27.44
C TRP A 151 -39.02 8.23 27.40
N TYR A 152 -39.82 7.90 28.41
CA TYR A 152 -41.14 8.49 28.60
C TYR A 152 -41.06 9.72 29.50
N HIS A 153 -41.77 10.78 29.12
CA HIS A 153 -41.97 11.98 29.91
C HIS A 153 -43.47 12.23 30.09
N GLU A 154 -43.86 12.69 31.27
CA GLU A 154 -45.24 13.11 31.52
C GLU A 154 -45.54 14.37 30.70
N GLY A 155 -46.60 14.31 29.89
CA GLY A 155 -47.03 15.42 29.06
C GLY A 155 -47.94 16.39 29.81
N PRO A 156 -48.05 17.66 29.36
CA PRO A 156 -48.94 18.63 29.97
C PRO A 156 -50.42 18.22 29.83
N PRO A 157 -51.32 18.71 30.70
CA PRO A 157 -52.75 18.34 30.69
C PRO A 157 -53.44 18.69 29.36
N ALA A 158 -52.99 19.74 28.67
CA ALA A 158 -53.47 20.11 27.34
C ALA A 158 -53.23 19.00 26.29
N LEU A 159 -52.08 18.33 26.34
CA LEU A 159 -51.75 17.22 25.42
C LEU A 159 -52.68 16.02 25.63
N ARG A 160 -53.05 15.74 26.89
CA ARG A 160 -54.02 14.69 27.23
C ARG A 160 -55.41 15.00 26.67
N ALA A 161 -55.86 16.25 26.78
CA ALA A 161 -57.14 16.69 26.22
C ALA A 161 -57.15 16.58 24.68
N ALA A 162 -56.08 17.04 24.03
CA ALA A 162 -55.92 16.93 22.57
C ALA A 162 -55.93 15.48 22.09
N ARG A 163 -55.18 14.58 22.74
CA ARG A 163 -55.17 13.14 22.43
C ARG A 163 -56.56 12.51 22.57
N ARG A 164 -57.33 12.88 23.61
CA ARG A 164 -58.72 12.43 23.76
C ARG A 164 -59.63 12.95 22.65
N ALA A 165 -59.44 14.19 22.21
CA ALA A 165 -60.22 14.76 21.10
C ALA A 165 -59.91 14.04 19.77
N ILE A 166 -58.63 13.80 19.48
CA ILE A 166 -58.19 13.03 18.31
C ILE A 166 -58.79 11.63 18.35
N ALA A 167 -58.70 10.93 19.48
CA ALA A 167 -59.27 9.58 19.63
C ALA A 167 -60.79 9.56 19.42
N ARG A 168 -61.52 10.53 19.98
CA ARG A 168 -62.98 10.66 19.77
C ARG A 168 -63.35 10.92 18.31
N TYR A 169 -62.49 11.62 17.56
CA TYR A 169 -62.69 11.88 16.14
C TYR A 169 -62.32 10.68 15.25
N SER A 170 -61.18 10.03 15.52
CA SER A 170 -60.62 9.00 14.63
C SER A 170 -61.22 7.61 14.83
N LEU A 171 -61.51 7.20 16.07
CA LEU A 171 -62.04 5.87 16.37
C LEU A 171 -63.37 5.54 15.67
N PRO A 172 -64.42 6.41 15.68
CA PRO A 172 -65.67 6.10 14.98
C PRO A 172 -65.46 6.03 13.46
N ARG A 173 -64.64 6.92 12.89
CA ARG A 173 -64.32 6.93 11.45
C ARG A 173 -63.52 5.71 11.01
N ALA A 174 -62.63 5.21 11.85
CA ALA A 174 -61.89 3.99 11.58
C ALA A 174 -62.81 2.74 11.61
N LYS A 175 -63.87 2.77 12.44
CA LYS A 175 -64.88 1.70 12.47
C LYS A 175 -65.75 1.68 11.21
N GLU A 176 -65.98 2.84 10.60
CA GLU A 176 -66.77 3.00 9.37
C GLU A 176 -66.00 2.60 8.09
N ARG A 177 -64.69 2.37 8.19
CA ARG A 177 -63.78 2.08 7.08
C ARG A 177 -63.53 0.58 6.96
#